data_AF-L9XCI8-F1
#
_entry.id   AF-L9XCI8-F1
#
_cell.length_a   1.000
_cell.length_b   1.000
_cell.length_c   1.000
_cell.angle_alpha   90.00
_cell.angle_beta   90.00
_cell.angle_gamma   90.00
#
_symmetry.space_group_name_H-M   'P 1'
#
loop_
_entity.id
_entity.type
_entity.pdbx_description
1 polymer ?
#
loop_
_entity_poly.entity_id
_entity_poly.type
_entity_poly.pdbx_seq_one_letter_code
_entity_poly.pdbx_strand_id
1 'polypeptide(L)'
;MSLRDIERVSLTRLNEYYGDALRLVKLIFEQAFVAELSGRNRRVQSLLIDMESTFERVVYRAVKTVVDTEYYDVRNDSIGYLTRSESEEGLLSMYPDFWIRNRTEDVVLVGDAKWKTGTDPSRNDFYQIAAYQAKHGTPGVLVYPDVDGAMRDTYTYATGSGTDAGRGKLRSIEIETGDGASYDQFVQTVEAAIRNNLPESLVKAEALL
;
A
#
# COMPACT_ATOMS: atom_id res chain seq x y z
N MET A 1 -3.06 -33.40 -10.21
CA MET A 1 -3.93 -32.26 -9.87
C MET A 1 -3.30 -31.01 -10.46
N SER A 2 -4.04 -30.27 -11.26
CA SER A 2 -3.61 -29.06 -11.97
C SER A 2 -4.30 -27.82 -11.39
N LEU A 3 -3.83 -26.62 -11.71
CA LEU A 3 -4.48 -25.36 -11.28
C LEU A 3 -5.96 -25.31 -11.72
N ARG A 4 -6.26 -25.83 -12.93
CA ARG A 4 -7.63 -25.96 -13.44
C ARG A 4 -8.51 -26.91 -12.62
N ASP A 5 -7.93 -27.90 -11.95
CA ASP A 5 -8.69 -28.80 -11.07
C ASP A 5 -9.06 -28.10 -9.76
N ILE A 6 -8.19 -27.22 -9.25
CA ILE A 6 -8.42 -26.42 -8.04
C ILE A 6 -9.48 -25.34 -8.31
N GLU A 7 -9.41 -24.64 -9.45
CA GLU A 7 -10.37 -23.59 -9.82
C GLU A 7 -11.80 -24.10 -10.03
N ARG A 8 -11.96 -25.40 -10.31
CA ARG A 8 -13.27 -26.06 -10.45
C ARG A 8 -13.90 -26.42 -9.10
N VAL A 9 -13.14 -26.36 -8.00
CA VAL A 9 -13.67 -26.64 -6.67
C VAL A 9 -14.53 -25.46 -6.21
N SER A 10 -15.83 -25.71 -6.09
CA SER A 10 -16.76 -24.75 -5.50
C SER A 10 -16.88 -24.97 -3.99
N LEU A 11 -16.65 -23.91 -3.22
CA LEU A 11 -16.90 -23.92 -1.79
C LEU A 11 -18.40 -23.81 -1.51
N THR A 12 -18.88 -24.67 -0.62
CA THR A 12 -20.24 -24.84 -0.14
C THR A 12 -20.19 -24.91 1.39
N ARG A 13 -21.34 -24.80 2.06
CA ARG A 13 -21.41 -24.95 3.54
C ARG A 13 -20.80 -26.25 4.07
N LEU A 14 -20.72 -27.31 3.27
CA LEU A 14 -20.18 -28.61 3.71
C LEU A 14 -18.66 -28.72 3.60
N ASN A 15 -17.99 -27.83 2.86
CA ASN A 15 -16.56 -27.89 2.60
C ASN A 15 -15.85 -26.53 2.76
N GLU A 16 -16.54 -25.53 3.32
CA GLU A 16 -16.01 -24.19 3.58
C GLU A 16 -14.77 -24.20 4.48
N TYR A 17 -14.66 -25.18 5.39
CA TYR A 17 -13.51 -25.36 6.26
C TYR A 17 -12.22 -25.72 5.49
N TYR A 18 -12.31 -26.17 4.24
CA TYR A 18 -11.15 -26.35 3.36
C TYR A 18 -10.75 -25.07 2.63
N GLY A 19 -11.46 -23.96 2.82
CA GLY A 19 -11.22 -22.71 2.09
C GLY A 19 -9.79 -22.20 2.23
N ASP A 20 -9.24 -22.19 3.44
CA ASP A 20 -7.85 -21.78 3.68
C ASP A 20 -6.83 -22.73 3.05
N ALA A 21 -7.07 -24.04 3.17
CA ALA A 21 -6.21 -25.04 2.54
C ALA A 21 -6.21 -24.90 1.02
N LEU A 22 -7.37 -24.66 0.39
CA LEU A 22 -7.47 -24.43 -1.05
C LEU A 22 -6.81 -23.13 -1.49
N ARG A 23 -6.90 -22.05 -0.69
CA ARG A 23 -6.17 -20.80 -0.94
C ARG A 23 -4.65 -21.01 -0.91
N LEU A 24 -4.15 -21.71 0.11
CA LEU A 24 -2.73 -22.04 0.22
C LEU A 24 -2.25 -22.92 -0.93
N VAL A 25 -3.02 -23.95 -1.28
CA VAL A 25 -2.71 -24.81 -2.42
C VAL A 25 -2.71 -24.01 -3.72
N LYS A 26 -3.65 -23.08 -3.92
CA LYS A 26 -3.67 -22.21 -5.11
C LYS A 26 -2.39 -21.39 -5.22
N LEU A 27 -1.94 -20.76 -4.11
CA LEU A 27 -0.67 -20.00 -4.07
C LEU A 27 0.54 -20.86 -4.44
N ILE A 28 0.61 -22.08 -3.89
CA ILE A 28 1.69 -23.04 -4.21
C ILE A 28 1.70 -23.38 -5.70
N PHE A 29 0.53 -23.63 -6.29
CA PHE A 29 0.40 -24.02 -7.70
C PHE A 29 0.61 -22.86 -8.68
N GLU A 30 0.17 -21.63 -8.33
CA GLU A 30 0.44 -20.42 -9.12
C GLU A 30 1.95 -20.12 -9.18
N GLN A 31 2.67 -20.28 -8.07
CA GLN A 31 4.12 -20.05 -8.01
C GLN A 31 4.94 -21.17 -8.67
N ALA A 32 4.49 -22.42 -8.56
CA ALA A 32 5.11 -23.55 -9.27
C ALA A 32 5.06 -23.39 -10.80
N PHE A 33 4.14 -22.57 -11.33
CA PHE A 33 4.02 -22.29 -12.76
C PHE A 33 5.00 -21.21 -13.25
N VAL A 34 5.31 -20.20 -12.42
CA VAL A 34 6.28 -19.13 -12.76
C VAL A 34 7.72 -19.66 -12.82
N ALA A 35 8.03 -20.69 -12.04
CA ALA A 35 9.36 -21.29 -11.98
C ALA A 35 9.72 -22.17 -13.19
N GLU A 36 8.84 -22.40 -14.18
CA GLU A 36 8.97 -23.57 -15.04
C GLU A 36 8.95 -23.34 -16.56
N LEU A 37 10.16 -23.35 -17.12
CA LEU A 37 10.44 -23.71 -18.51
C LEU A 37 10.99 -25.14 -18.68
N SER A 38 11.09 -25.98 -17.64
CA SER A 38 11.63 -27.35 -17.82
C SER A 38 11.46 -28.32 -16.63
N GLY A 39 10.77 -29.46 -16.87
CA GLY A 39 11.13 -30.77 -16.27
C GLY A 39 10.14 -31.48 -15.34
N ARG A 40 9.80 -32.74 -15.69
CA ARG A 40 8.94 -33.68 -14.93
C ARG A 40 9.67 -34.35 -13.74
N ASN A 41 9.75 -33.67 -12.60
CA ASN A 41 9.76 -34.24 -11.23
C ASN A 41 9.97 -33.09 -10.23
N ARG A 42 8.87 -32.58 -9.64
CA ARG A 42 8.87 -31.28 -8.95
C ARG A 42 8.88 -31.42 -7.43
N ARG A 43 9.92 -30.92 -6.77
CA ARG A 43 9.86 -30.48 -5.37
C ARG A 43 9.57 -28.97 -5.41
N VAL A 44 8.58 -28.48 -4.68
CA VAL A 44 8.42 -27.03 -4.45
C VAL A 44 9.56 -26.64 -3.51
N GLN A 45 10.63 -26.04 -4.04
CA GLN A 45 11.83 -25.72 -3.27
C GLN A 45 11.77 -24.34 -2.61
N SER A 46 10.90 -23.45 -3.10
CA SER A 46 10.71 -22.11 -2.54
C SER A 46 9.31 -21.57 -2.83
N LEU A 47 8.82 -20.74 -1.92
CA LEU A 47 7.69 -19.85 -2.15
C LEU A 47 8.28 -18.44 -2.32
N LEU A 48 8.10 -17.85 -3.50
CA LEU A 48 8.47 -16.46 -3.72
C LEU A 48 7.23 -15.60 -3.48
N ILE A 49 7.32 -14.70 -2.50
CA ILE A 49 6.27 -13.72 -2.20
C ILE A 49 6.75 -12.39 -2.75
N ASP A 50 5.89 -11.76 -3.55
CA ASP A 50 6.10 -10.39 -3.98
C ASP A 50 5.82 -9.46 -2.79
N MET A 51 6.89 -9.09 -2.08
CA MET A 51 6.80 -8.30 -0.86
C MET A 51 6.43 -6.85 -1.12
N GLU A 52 6.71 -6.31 -2.32
CA GLU A 52 6.32 -4.95 -2.69
C GLU A 52 4.79 -4.85 -2.70
N SER A 53 4.12 -5.65 -3.54
CA SER A 53 2.65 -5.62 -3.63
C SER A 53 1.94 -6.16 -2.39
N THR A 54 2.60 -7.04 -1.63
CA THR A 54 2.07 -7.50 -0.34
C THR A 54 2.05 -6.37 0.67
N PHE A 55 3.14 -5.61 0.78
CA PHE A 55 3.23 -4.49 1.71
C PHE A 55 2.29 -3.35 1.33
N GLU A 56 2.19 -2.98 0.05
CA GLU A 56 1.21 -2.01 -0.46
C GLU A 56 -0.21 -2.36 0.00
N ARG A 57 -0.62 -3.62 -0.13
CA ARG A 57 -1.96 -4.10 0.29
C ARG A 57 -2.16 -4.05 1.79
N VAL A 58 -1.13 -4.36 2.59
CA VAL A 58 -1.19 -4.27 4.05
C VAL A 58 -1.39 -2.82 4.46
N VAL A 59 -0.58 -1.90 3.92
CA VAL A 59 -0.68 -0.47 4.22
C VAL A 59 -2.03 0.08 3.79
N TYR A 60 -2.50 -0.21 2.57
CA TYR A 60 -3.82 0.22 2.10
C TYR A 60 -4.95 -0.22 3.05
N ARG A 61 -4.92 -1.49 3.47
CA ARG A 61 -5.92 -2.02 4.40
C ARG A 61 -5.88 -1.33 5.76
N ALA A 62 -4.69 -1.12 6.31
CA ALA A 62 -4.54 -0.43 7.59
C ALA A 62 -5.02 1.03 7.52
N VAL A 63 -4.63 1.77 6.48
CA VAL A 63 -5.12 3.15 6.25
C VAL A 63 -6.64 3.15 6.12
N LYS A 64 -7.22 2.21 5.36
CA LYS A 64 -8.66 2.08 5.23
C LYS A 64 -9.34 1.79 6.58
N THR A 65 -8.81 0.87 7.39
CA THR A 65 -9.35 0.61 8.73
C THR A 65 -9.33 1.87 9.59
N VAL A 66 -8.24 2.64 9.55
CA VAL A 66 -8.01 3.79 10.43
C VAL A 66 -8.78 5.05 9.99
N VAL A 67 -9.01 5.24 8.70
CA VAL A 67 -9.52 6.52 8.13
C VAL A 67 -10.96 6.41 7.59
N ASP A 68 -11.36 5.27 7.04
CA ASP A 68 -12.60 5.13 6.24
C ASP A 68 -13.86 5.36 7.09
N THR A 69 -14.39 6.57 7.04
CA THR A 69 -15.49 7.08 7.87
C THR A 69 -16.60 7.60 6.98
N GLU A 70 -17.69 8.07 7.58
CA GLU A 70 -18.68 8.83 6.82
C GLU A 70 -18.13 10.14 6.22
N TYR A 71 -16.95 10.63 6.64
CA TYR A 71 -16.35 11.90 6.19
C TYR A 71 -15.22 11.72 5.18
N TYR A 72 -14.54 10.58 5.22
CA TYR A 72 -13.36 10.27 4.42
C TYR A 72 -13.46 8.90 3.80
N ASP A 73 -13.03 8.79 2.55
CA ASP A 73 -13.02 7.57 1.75
C ASP A 73 -11.59 7.28 1.29
N VAL A 74 -11.16 6.02 1.44
CA VAL A 74 -9.81 5.57 1.10
C VAL A 74 -9.82 4.72 -0.16
N ARG A 75 -9.08 5.18 -1.16
CA ARG A 75 -9.02 4.64 -2.52
C ARG A 75 -7.61 4.20 -2.88
N ASN A 76 -7.49 3.31 -3.86
CA ASN A 76 -6.21 2.82 -4.42
C ASN A 76 -6.30 2.66 -5.95
N ASP A 77 -7.19 3.44 -6.57
CA ASP A 77 -7.35 3.55 -8.01
C ASP A 77 -6.69 4.85 -8.52
N SER A 78 -6.85 5.14 -9.81
CA SER A 78 -6.22 6.28 -10.46
C SER A 78 -6.66 7.62 -9.85
N ILE A 79 -5.69 8.50 -9.56
CA ILE A 79 -5.95 9.92 -9.22
C ILE A 79 -5.96 10.83 -10.46
N GLY A 80 -6.08 10.22 -11.65
CA GLY A 80 -6.05 10.88 -12.95
C GLY A 80 -4.69 10.82 -13.63
N TYR A 81 -4.48 11.72 -14.59
CA TYR A 81 -3.29 11.76 -15.44
C TYR A 81 -2.32 12.87 -15.01
N LEU A 82 -1.02 12.59 -15.09
CA LEU A 82 0.03 13.56 -14.76
C LEU A 82 0.06 14.70 -15.77
N THR A 83 -0.03 14.38 -17.06
CA THR A 83 -0.03 15.35 -18.15
C THR A 83 -1.20 15.12 -19.09
N ARG A 84 -1.40 16.05 -20.02
CA ARG A 84 -2.43 15.99 -21.04
C ARG A 84 -1.81 16.45 -22.36
N SER A 85 -2.20 15.84 -23.48
CA SER A 85 -1.80 16.30 -24.80
C SER A 85 -2.58 17.55 -25.23
N GLU A 86 -2.20 18.16 -26.35
CA GLU A 86 -2.98 19.24 -26.97
C GLU A 86 -4.39 18.79 -27.40
N SER A 87 -4.59 17.50 -27.66
CA SER A 87 -5.90 16.91 -27.99
C SER A 87 -6.75 16.56 -26.76
N GLU A 88 -6.37 17.10 -25.60
CA GLU A 88 -6.95 16.84 -24.29
C GLU A 88 -6.89 15.40 -23.77
N GLU A 89 -6.12 14.53 -24.44
CA GLU A 89 -5.95 13.14 -24.00
C GLU A 89 -5.05 13.09 -22.76
N GLY A 90 -5.51 12.36 -21.73
CA GLY A 90 -4.74 12.14 -20.51
C GLY A 90 -3.54 11.24 -20.75
N LEU A 91 -2.35 11.69 -20.35
CA LEU A 91 -1.10 10.96 -20.48
C LEU A 91 -0.53 10.64 -19.09
N LEU A 92 0.01 9.42 -18.94
CA LEU A 92 0.63 8.93 -17.71
C LEU A 92 -0.36 8.92 -16.53
N SER A 93 -1.22 7.90 -16.48
CA SER A 93 -2.10 7.67 -15.34
C SER A 93 -1.30 7.46 -14.05
N MET A 94 -1.75 8.08 -12.98
CA MET A 94 -1.11 8.06 -11.67
C MET A 94 -1.89 7.17 -10.72
N TYR A 95 -1.20 6.21 -10.12
CA TYR A 95 -1.75 5.22 -9.19
C TYR A 95 -0.92 5.24 -7.91
N PRO A 96 -1.23 6.12 -6.94
CA PRO A 96 -0.72 5.97 -5.58
C PRO A 96 -1.26 4.68 -4.96
N ASP A 97 -0.51 4.07 -4.05
CA ASP A 97 -0.96 2.87 -3.34
C ASP A 97 -2.19 3.14 -2.47
N PHE A 98 -2.33 4.37 -2.00
CA PHE A 98 -3.58 4.88 -1.45
C PHE A 98 -3.74 6.39 -1.60
N TRP A 99 -4.97 6.85 -1.60
CA TRP A 99 -5.31 8.26 -1.46
C TRP A 99 -6.61 8.42 -0.69
N ILE A 100 -6.75 9.57 -0.02
CA ILE A 100 -7.88 9.88 0.84
C ILE A 100 -8.61 11.06 0.21
N ARG A 101 -9.94 10.96 0.14
CA ARG A 101 -10.82 12.07 -0.23
C ARG A 101 -11.83 12.39 0.84
N ASN A 102 -12.25 13.64 0.88
CA ASN A 102 -13.33 14.11 1.75
C ASN A 102 -14.71 13.97 1.05
N ARG A 103 -15.76 14.43 1.71
CA ARG A 103 -17.13 14.47 1.17
C ARG A 103 -17.33 15.36 -0.05
N THR A 104 -16.49 16.38 -0.24
CA THR A 104 -16.53 17.27 -1.41
C THR A 104 -15.76 16.69 -2.60
N GLU A 105 -15.30 15.44 -2.47
CA GLU A 105 -14.51 14.71 -3.46
C GLU A 105 -13.09 15.25 -3.70
N ASP A 106 -12.62 16.17 -2.84
CA ASP A 106 -11.26 16.67 -2.90
C ASP A 106 -10.29 15.62 -2.36
N VAL A 107 -9.17 15.42 -3.06
CA VAL A 107 -8.06 14.60 -2.59
C VAL A 107 -7.33 15.36 -1.49
N VAL A 108 -7.39 14.85 -0.26
CA VAL A 108 -6.83 15.50 0.94
C VAL A 108 -5.52 14.91 1.41
N LEU A 109 -5.15 13.72 0.89
CA LEU A 109 -3.87 13.07 1.15
C LEU A 109 -3.59 12.03 0.06
N VAL A 110 -2.33 11.90 -0.34
CA VAL A 110 -1.85 10.80 -1.19
C VAL A 110 -0.75 10.04 -0.46
N GLY A 111 -0.66 8.75 -0.69
CA GLY A 111 0.36 7.93 -0.05
C GLY A 111 0.83 6.76 -0.90
N ASP A 112 2.05 6.35 -0.60
CA ASP A 112 2.79 5.35 -1.36
C ASP A 112 3.64 4.53 -0.37
N ALA A 113 3.61 3.21 -0.51
CA ALA A 113 4.28 2.25 0.32
C ALA A 113 5.46 1.65 -0.43
N LYS A 114 6.56 1.36 0.27
CA LYS A 114 7.79 0.85 -0.35
C LYS A 114 8.39 -0.23 0.52
N TRP A 115 8.59 -1.42 -0.03
CA TRP A 115 9.26 -2.50 0.69
C TRP A 115 10.78 -2.32 0.62
N LYS A 116 11.32 -1.55 1.56
CA LYS A 116 12.76 -1.27 1.68
C LYS A 116 13.20 -1.29 3.14
N THR A 117 13.87 -2.35 3.55
CA THR A 117 14.38 -2.53 4.92
C THR A 117 15.82 -2.06 5.04
N GLY A 118 16.17 -1.35 6.11
CA GLY A 118 17.54 -0.92 6.42
C GLY A 118 18.21 -0.04 5.34
N THR A 119 17.43 0.65 4.52
CA THR A 119 17.93 1.55 3.48
C THR A 119 17.15 2.85 3.46
N ASP A 120 17.85 3.95 3.16
CA ASP A 120 17.25 5.26 3.05
C ASP A 120 16.20 5.33 1.93
N PRO A 121 15.16 6.18 2.07
CA PRO A 121 14.19 6.41 1.01
C PRO A 121 14.88 6.87 -0.27
N SER A 122 14.50 6.27 -1.39
CA SER A 122 15.18 6.52 -2.66
C SER A 122 14.73 7.83 -3.30
N ARG A 123 15.59 8.44 -4.12
CA ARG A 123 15.22 9.63 -4.92
C ARG A 123 13.95 9.43 -5.74
N ASN A 124 13.72 8.22 -6.25
CA ASN A 124 12.53 7.91 -7.04
C ASN A 124 11.24 7.96 -6.20
N ASP A 125 11.31 7.55 -4.93
CA ASP A 125 10.16 7.57 -4.01
C ASP A 125 9.70 9.01 -3.78
N PHE A 126 10.66 9.91 -3.52
CA PHE A 126 10.40 11.34 -3.37
C PHE A 126 9.87 11.98 -4.65
N TYR A 127 10.37 11.59 -5.83
CA TYR A 127 9.85 12.11 -7.10
C TYR A 127 8.43 11.62 -7.39
N GLN A 128 8.14 10.36 -7.10
CA GLN A 128 6.81 9.78 -7.30
C GLN A 128 5.77 10.46 -6.41
N ILE A 129 6.02 10.54 -5.09
CA ILE A 129 5.07 11.19 -4.17
C ILE A 129 4.93 12.69 -4.48
N ALA A 130 6.02 13.37 -4.88
CA ALA A 130 5.97 14.78 -5.27
C ALA A 130 5.10 15.03 -6.51
N ALA A 131 5.03 14.08 -7.44
CA ALA A 131 4.15 14.15 -8.61
C ALA A 131 2.67 14.03 -8.18
N TYR A 132 2.36 13.08 -7.29
CA TYR A 132 1.01 12.90 -6.75
C TYR A 132 0.54 14.12 -5.95
N GLN A 133 1.41 14.65 -5.08
CA GLN A 133 1.10 15.85 -4.30
C GLN A 133 0.86 17.07 -5.20
N ALA A 134 1.66 17.25 -6.25
CA ALA A 134 1.53 18.37 -7.18
C ALA A 134 0.21 18.35 -7.95
N LYS A 135 -0.34 17.16 -8.22
CA LYS A 135 -1.60 17.01 -8.97
C LYS A 135 -2.78 17.69 -8.26
N HIS A 136 -2.84 17.56 -6.94
CA HIS A 136 -3.99 17.99 -6.13
C HIS A 136 -3.64 19.05 -5.08
N GLY A 137 -2.38 19.47 -4.97
CA GLY A 137 -1.94 20.45 -3.97
C GLY A 137 -2.08 19.93 -2.53
N THR A 138 -1.78 18.66 -2.33
CA THR A 138 -2.12 17.91 -1.11
C THR A 138 -0.85 17.49 -0.33
N PRO A 139 -0.94 17.24 0.98
CA PRO A 139 0.08 16.49 1.73
C PRO A 139 0.31 15.09 1.16
N GLY A 140 1.51 14.55 1.41
CA GLY A 140 1.94 13.23 0.99
C GLY A 140 2.45 12.40 2.16
N VAL A 141 2.37 11.08 2.03
CA VAL A 141 2.89 10.12 3.01
C VAL A 141 3.66 9.02 2.28
N LEU A 142 4.86 8.72 2.76
CA LEU A 142 5.59 7.52 2.37
C LEU A 142 5.60 6.53 3.54
N VAL A 143 5.38 5.25 3.26
CA VAL A 143 5.33 4.20 4.29
C VAL A 143 6.38 3.15 3.99
N TYR A 144 7.17 2.78 5.00
CA TYR A 144 8.29 1.85 4.88
C TYR A 144 8.32 0.83 6.03
N PRO A 145 8.79 -0.41 5.80
CA PRO A 145 9.04 -1.38 6.84
C PRO A 145 10.48 -1.26 7.39
N ASP A 146 10.65 -1.38 8.70
CA ASP A 146 11.94 -1.62 9.39
C ASP A 146 13.13 -0.87 8.76
N VAL A 147 13.12 0.46 8.87
CA VAL A 147 14.20 1.33 8.38
C VAL A 147 15.20 1.71 9.48
N ASP A 148 15.14 1.03 10.62
CA ASP A 148 16.07 1.13 11.76
C ASP A 148 16.31 2.59 12.22
N GLY A 149 15.26 3.42 12.19
CA GLY A 149 15.35 4.83 12.57
C GLY A 149 16.20 5.71 11.64
N ALA A 150 16.52 5.23 10.42
CA ALA A 150 17.24 6.01 9.41
C ALA A 150 16.38 7.13 8.79
N MET A 151 15.06 7.11 9.01
CA MET A 151 14.13 8.10 8.45
C MET A 151 13.91 9.32 9.33
N ARG A 152 13.52 10.41 8.66
CA ARG A 152 13.00 11.62 9.33
C ARG A 152 11.49 11.61 9.24
N ASP A 153 10.81 11.83 10.35
CA ASP A 153 9.34 11.80 10.44
C ASP A 153 8.64 12.72 9.43
N THR A 154 9.22 13.89 9.15
CA THR A 154 8.62 14.89 8.25
C THR A 154 9.67 15.60 7.39
N TYR A 155 9.34 15.75 6.11
CA TYR A 155 10.09 16.48 5.09
C TYR A 155 9.29 17.70 4.62
N THR A 156 10.00 18.80 4.39
CA THR A 156 9.47 20.01 3.75
C THR A 156 10.23 20.28 2.45
N TYR A 157 9.52 20.62 1.38
CA TYR A 157 10.15 20.96 0.12
C TYR A 157 11.03 22.20 0.27
N ALA A 158 12.29 22.10 -0.16
CA ALA A 158 13.20 23.24 -0.18
C ALA A 158 12.72 24.26 -1.22
N THR A 159 12.35 25.46 -0.77
CA THR A 159 11.79 26.48 -1.66
C THR A 159 12.85 27.33 -2.33
N GLY A 160 13.98 27.66 -1.68
CA GLY A 160 15.11 28.35 -2.32
C GLY A 160 14.68 29.50 -3.26
N SER A 161 15.02 29.38 -4.54
CA SER A 161 14.58 30.27 -5.63
C SER A 161 13.32 29.80 -6.39
N GLY A 162 12.73 28.68 -5.99
CA GLY A 162 11.54 28.07 -6.56
C GLY A 162 10.33 28.12 -5.61
N THR A 163 9.46 27.11 -5.72
CA THR A 163 8.21 26.99 -4.94
C THR A 163 7.99 25.52 -4.56
N ASP A 164 7.20 25.27 -3.52
CA ASP A 164 6.65 23.95 -3.22
C ASP A 164 5.58 23.51 -4.24
N ALA A 165 5.17 24.40 -5.15
CA ALA A 165 4.12 24.21 -6.14
C ALA A 165 2.78 23.75 -5.53
N GLY A 166 2.45 24.27 -4.34
CA GLY A 166 1.23 23.91 -3.62
C GLY A 166 1.27 22.52 -2.98
N ARG A 167 2.41 21.82 -3.00
CA ARG A 167 2.55 20.54 -2.31
C ARG A 167 2.51 20.78 -0.79
N GLY A 168 1.70 19.99 -0.10
CA GLY A 168 1.68 19.97 1.36
C GLY A 168 2.94 19.34 1.96
N LYS A 169 2.95 19.20 3.29
CA LYS A 169 4.00 18.48 4.01
C LYS A 169 4.10 17.02 3.52
N LEU A 170 5.32 16.50 3.45
CA LEU A 170 5.58 15.09 3.19
C LEU A 170 5.97 14.41 4.51
N ARG A 171 5.28 13.35 4.88
CA ARG A 171 5.60 12.54 6.07
C ARG A 171 6.20 11.21 5.65
N SER A 172 7.07 10.65 6.47
CA SER A 172 7.43 9.24 6.37
C SER A 172 6.94 8.49 7.60
N ILE A 173 6.46 7.28 7.40
CA ILE A 173 5.97 6.39 8.45
C ILE A 173 6.80 5.12 8.37
N GLU A 174 7.53 4.85 9.45
CA GLU A 174 8.16 3.56 9.66
C GLU A 174 7.17 2.61 10.34
N ILE A 175 7.15 1.37 9.87
CA ILE A 175 6.37 0.28 10.44
C ILE A 175 7.33 -0.80 10.89
N GLU A 176 7.34 -1.09 12.18
CA GLU A 176 8.10 -2.20 12.76
C GLU A 176 7.41 -3.53 12.38
N THR A 177 8.01 -4.31 11.47
CA THR A 177 7.43 -5.58 10.97
C THR A 177 8.09 -6.83 11.57
N GLY A 178 9.20 -6.69 12.30
CA GLY A 178 10.04 -7.81 12.77
C GLY A 178 9.59 -8.57 14.03
N ASP A 179 8.80 -7.96 14.93
CA ASP A 179 8.70 -8.45 16.32
C ASP A 179 7.32 -8.96 16.78
N GLY A 180 6.38 -9.17 15.84
CA GLY A 180 5.04 -9.66 16.17
C GLY A 180 4.99 -11.15 16.51
N ALA A 181 4.52 -11.52 17.70
CA ALA A 181 4.29 -12.93 18.07
C ALA A 181 3.02 -13.53 17.42
N SER A 182 2.19 -12.70 16.79
CA SER A 182 0.95 -13.11 16.09
C SER A 182 0.54 -12.14 14.98
N TYR A 183 -0.31 -12.61 14.06
CA TYR A 183 -0.91 -11.78 13.01
C TYR A 183 -1.73 -10.60 13.55
N ASP A 184 -2.51 -10.83 14.62
CA ASP A 184 -3.34 -9.77 15.20
C ASP A 184 -2.50 -8.64 15.81
N GLN A 185 -1.39 -9.01 16.48
CA GLN A 185 -0.42 -8.02 16.97
C GLN A 185 0.23 -7.27 15.81
N PHE A 186 0.60 -7.95 14.74
CA PHE A 186 1.11 -7.29 13.54
C PHE A 186 0.10 -6.26 13.00
N VAL A 187 -1.16 -6.64 12.81
CA VAL A 187 -2.22 -5.72 12.34
C VAL A 187 -2.35 -4.51 13.28
N GLN A 188 -2.38 -4.74 14.60
CA GLN A 188 -2.47 -3.67 15.59
C GLN A 188 -1.27 -2.72 15.50
N THR A 189 -0.05 -3.24 15.34
CA THR A 189 1.17 -2.45 15.17
C THR A 189 1.10 -1.57 13.93
N VAL A 190 0.73 -2.16 12.77
CA VAL A 190 0.58 -1.41 11.50
C VAL A 190 -0.48 -0.32 11.64
N GLU A 191 -1.67 -0.65 12.17
CA GLU A 191 -2.77 0.31 12.33
C GLU A 191 -2.42 1.43 13.32
N ALA A 192 -1.74 1.12 14.42
CA ALA A 192 -1.28 2.10 15.39
C ALA A 192 -0.23 3.04 14.79
N ALA A 193 0.74 2.51 14.04
CA ALA A 193 1.77 3.31 13.38
C ALA A 193 1.14 4.30 12.38
N ILE A 194 0.20 3.83 11.56
CA ILE A 194 -0.55 4.68 10.63
C ILE A 194 -1.37 5.76 11.39
N ARG A 195 -2.12 5.36 12.41
CA ARG A 195 -2.96 6.25 13.23
C ARG A 195 -2.16 7.38 13.88
N ASN A 196 -0.99 7.06 14.46
CA ASN A 196 -0.19 8.03 15.19
C ASN A 196 0.53 9.04 14.28
N ASN A 197 0.71 8.71 13.00
CA ASN A 197 1.50 9.53 12.07
C ASN A 197 0.66 10.26 11.01
N LEU A 198 -0.58 9.81 10.76
CA LEU A 198 -1.53 10.56 9.93
C LEU A 198 -2.06 11.80 10.67
N PRO A 199 -2.47 12.87 9.94
CA PRO A 199 -3.13 14.01 10.56
C PRO A 199 -4.36 13.58 11.38
N GLU A 200 -4.46 14.02 12.63
CA GLU A 200 -5.56 13.64 13.55
C GLU A 200 -6.95 13.87 12.96
N SER A 201 -7.11 14.92 12.15
CA SER A 201 -8.37 15.23 11.48
C SER A 201 -8.88 14.13 10.54
N LEU A 202 -8.00 13.24 10.05
CA LEU A 202 -8.35 12.16 9.13
C LEU A 202 -8.66 10.84 9.85
N VAL A 203 -8.27 10.71 11.11
CA VAL A 203 -8.27 9.42 11.80
C VAL A 203 -9.57 9.23 12.58
N LYS A 204 -10.14 8.02 12.52
CA LYS A 204 -11.29 7.63 13.34
C LYS A 204 -11.01 7.89 14.82
N ALA A 205 -11.92 8.56 15.51
CA ALA A 205 -11.91 8.58 16.98
C ALA A 205 -12.03 7.15 17.52
N GLU A 206 -11.25 6.80 18.53
CA GLU A 206 -11.46 5.54 19.25
C GLU A 206 -12.82 5.61 19.94
N ALA A 207 -13.60 4.53 19.83
CA ALA A 207 -14.76 4.36 20.68
C ALA A 207 -14.24 4.23 22.12
N LEU A 208 -14.54 5.20 22.97
CA LEU A 208 -14.39 5.06 24.41
C LEU A 208 -15.26 3.86 24.84
N LEU A 209 -14.62 2.71 25.05
CA LEU A 209 -15.22 1.53 25.67
C LEU A 209 -15.15 1.65 27.20
#